data_AF-A0A2S2NMT4-F1
#
_entry.id   AF-A0A2S2NMT4-F1
#
_cell.length_a   1.000
_cell.length_b   1.000
_cell.length_c   1.000
_cell.angle_alpha   90.00
_cell.angle_beta   90.00
_cell.angle_gamma   90.00
#
_symmetry.space_group_name_H-M   'P 1'
#
loop_
_entity.id
_entity.type
_entity.pdbx_description
1 polymer ?
#
loop_
_entity_poly.entity_id
_entity_poly.type
_entity_poly.pdbx_seq_one_letter_code
_entity_poly.pdbx_strand_id
1 'polypeptide(L)'
;VTIAFVAGDVNVNQNLGIALFQNLFLRFHNYIANKLQKDHPLWTDETVYQETRRIVAAVTQIITYDHFLPIILGENYINEYGLNNETNYDPTIMPAVAQEMTSGAFRLLHNIIPAKLKYIKYFNILKL
;
A
#
# COMPACT_ATOMS: atom_id res chain seq x y z
N VAL A 1 -12.51 27.71 -6.99
CA VAL A 1 -11.39 26.78 -7.29
C VAL A 1 -11.44 25.67 -6.26
N THR A 2 -11.83 24.46 -6.65
CA THR A 2 -11.80 23.30 -5.73
C THR A 2 -10.38 22.73 -5.79
N ILE A 3 -9.65 22.81 -4.68
CA ILE A 3 -8.30 22.26 -4.57
C ILE A 3 -8.45 20.73 -4.48
N ALA A 4 -7.92 20.00 -5.45
CA ALA A 4 -7.87 18.54 -5.48
C ALA A 4 -6.54 18.03 -4.90
N PHE A 5 -6.53 16.81 -4.38
CA PHE A 5 -5.28 16.17 -3.95
C PHE A 5 -4.44 15.77 -5.17
N VAL A 6 -3.12 15.77 -4.99
CA VAL A 6 -2.14 15.30 -5.97
C VAL A 6 -1.39 14.13 -5.35
N ALA A 7 -1.26 13.04 -6.10
CA ALA A 7 -0.52 11.83 -5.72
C ALA A 7 0.07 11.17 -6.97
N GLY A 8 0.77 10.04 -6.79
CA GLY A 8 1.34 9.27 -7.90
C GLY A 8 0.29 8.61 -8.81
N ASP A 9 -0.94 8.44 -8.34
CA ASP A 9 -2.08 7.94 -9.12
C ASP A 9 -3.16 9.02 -9.26
N VAL A 10 -3.71 9.17 -10.47
CA VAL A 10 -4.69 10.20 -10.82
C VAL A 10 -6.04 10.02 -10.13
N ASN A 11 -6.34 8.82 -9.64
CA ASN A 11 -7.61 8.47 -9.01
C ASN A 11 -7.63 8.79 -7.50
N VAL A 12 -6.63 9.50 -6.98
CA VAL A 12 -6.57 9.91 -5.55
C VAL A 12 -7.85 10.61 -5.07
N ASN A 13 -8.55 11.31 -5.96
CA ASN A 13 -9.78 12.04 -5.64
C ASN A 13 -11.08 11.23 -5.89
N GLN A 14 -10.99 9.93 -6.22
CA GLN A 14 -12.16 9.13 -6.60
C GLN A 14 -13.11 8.87 -5.42
N ASN A 15 -12.58 8.58 -4.23
CA ASN A 15 -13.35 8.52 -2.99
C ASN A 15 -12.46 8.82 -1.78
N LEU A 16 -13.09 9.11 -0.64
CA LEU A 16 -12.37 9.49 0.57
C LEU A 16 -11.44 8.38 1.10
N GLY A 17 -11.82 7.10 0.97
CA GLY A 17 -10.98 5.99 1.41
C GLY A 17 -9.63 5.97 0.69
N ILE A 18 -9.65 6.09 -0.64
CA ILE A 18 -8.44 6.16 -1.47
C ILE A 18 -7.60 7.39 -1.07
N ALA A 19 -8.21 8.56 -0.96
CA ALA A 19 -7.51 9.79 -0.57
C ALA A 19 -6.84 9.66 0.82
N LEU A 20 -7.52 9.03 1.78
CA LEU A 20 -6.99 8.79 3.12
C LEU A 20 -5.80 7.83 3.10
N PHE A 21 -5.86 6.73 2.35
CA PHE A 21 -4.73 5.79 2.22
C PHE A 21 -3.52 6.45 1.55
N GLN A 22 -3.73 7.21 0.47
CA GLN A 22 -2.65 7.96 -0.18
C GLN A 22 -2.00 8.97 0.78
N ASN A 23 -2.80 9.70 1.56
CA ASN A 23 -2.26 10.64 2.55
C ASN A 23 -1.54 9.93 3.71
N LEU A 24 -2.03 8.76 4.14
CA LEU A 24 -1.41 7.95 5.18
C LEU A 24 -0.01 7.51 4.75
N PHE A 25 0.13 6.92 3.55
CA PHE A 25 1.43 6.47 3.06
C PHE A 25 2.39 7.63 2.77
N LEU A 26 1.89 8.79 2.33
CA LEU A 26 2.68 10.02 2.24
C LEU A 26 3.27 10.42 3.61
N ARG A 27 2.43 10.46 4.66
CA ARG A 27 2.90 10.79 6.02
C ARG A 27 3.86 9.74 6.55
N PHE A 28 3.63 8.46 6.25
CA PHE A 28 4.51 7.37 6.62
C PHE A 28 5.88 7.48 5.97
N HIS A 29 5.93 7.82 4.68
CA HIS A 29 7.17 8.13 3.97
C HIS A 29 7.93 9.25 4.68
N ASN A 30 7.29 10.40 4.92
CA ASN A 30 7.94 11.54 5.60
C ASN A 30 8.39 11.20 7.02
N TYR A 31 7.65 10.36 7.74
CA TYR A 31 8.05 9.89 9.07
C TYR A 31 9.34 9.06 9.02
N ILE A 32 9.44 8.10 8.07
CA ILE A 32 10.65 7.29 7.88
C ILE A 32 11.81 8.16 7.40
N ALA A 33 11.60 9.05 6.42
CA ALA A 33 12.63 9.94 5.90
C ALA A 33 13.23 10.81 7.02
N ASN A 34 12.39 11.38 7.89
CA ASN A 34 12.83 12.14 9.05
C ASN A 34 13.63 11.31 10.06
N LYS A 35 13.35 10.00 10.19
CA LYS A 35 14.15 9.10 11.03
C LYS A 35 15.49 8.80 10.38
N LEU A 36 15.49 8.40 9.11
CA LEU A 36 16.71 8.09 8.36
C LEU A 36 17.67 9.29 8.31
N GLN A 37 17.15 10.51 8.10
CA GLN A 37 17.99 11.72 8.08
C GLN A 37 18.63 12.01 9.44
N LYS A 38 17.93 11.71 10.55
CA LYS A 38 18.47 11.88 11.91
C LYS A 38 19.55 10.83 12.21
N ASP A 39 19.32 9.59 11.80
CA ASP A 39 20.25 8.48 12.04
C ASP A 39 21.45 8.52 11.09
N HIS A 40 21.28 9.13 9.90
CA HIS A 40 22.31 9.31 8.88
C HIS A 40 22.44 10.79 8.44
N PRO A 41 23.03 11.67 9.27
CA PRO A 41 23.09 13.11 8.99
C PRO A 41 23.87 13.51 7.73
N LEU A 42 24.74 12.63 7.22
CA LEU A 42 25.56 12.86 6.03
C LEU A 42 24.90 12.43 4.72
N TRP A 43 23.74 11.75 4.78
CA TRP A 43 23.01 11.39 3.57
C TRP A 43 22.46 12.63 2.90
N THR A 44 22.47 12.62 1.56
CA THR A 44 21.79 13.63 0.76
C THR A 44 20.28 13.38 0.78
N ASP A 45 19.51 14.41 0.44
CA ASP A 45 18.05 14.31 0.32
C ASP A 45 17.63 13.18 -0.65
N GLU A 46 18.31 13.05 -1.79
CA GLU A 46 18.05 11.98 -2.76
C GLU A 46 18.28 10.59 -2.16
N THR A 47 19.36 10.39 -1.41
CA THR A 47 19.61 9.10 -0.73
C THR A 47 18.53 8.81 0.29
N VAL A 48 18.15 9.79 1.12
CA VAL A 48 17.06 9.62 2.09
C VAL A 48 15.75 9.28 1.40
N TYR A 49 15.41 9.97 0.31
CA TYR A 49 14.19 9.72 -0.46
C TYR A 49 14.15 8.29 -1.02
N GLN A 50 15.23 7.83 -1.68
CA GLN A 50 15.26 6.51 -2.31
C GLN A 50 15.24 5.37 -1.28
N GLU A 51 16.00 5.49 -0.18
CA GLU A 51 15.97 4.48 0.89
C GLU A 51 14.61 4.45 1.59
N THR A 52 14.02 5.62 1.84
CA THR A 52 12.65 5.70 2.38
C THR A 52 11.66 5.04 1.42
N ARG A 53 11.72 5.34 0.12
CA ARG A 53 10.86 4.76 -0.91
C ARG A 53 11.01 3.23 -0.96
N ARG A 54 12.23 2.71 -0.87
CA ARG A 54 12.53 1.28 -0.83
C ARG A 54 11.88 0.60 0.37
N ILE A 55 11.98 1.19 1.57
CA ILE A 55 11.33 0.67 2.78
C ILE A 55 9.79 0.68 2.62
N VAL A 56 9.21 1.78 2.15
CA VAL A 56 7.75 1.88 1.95
C VAL A 56 7.26 0.86 0.91
N ALA A 57 8.03 0.60 -0.14
CA ALA A 57 7.72 -0.44 -1.12
C ALA A 57 7.72 -1.83 -0.49
N ALA A 58 8.74 -2.16 0.32
CA ALA A 58 8.81 -3.43 1.04
C ALA A 58 7.64 -3.61 2.02
N VAL A 59 7.27 -2.56 2.78
CA VAL A 59 6.10 -2.59 3.67
C VAL A 59 4.81 -2.84 2.89
N THR A 60 4.65 -2.19 1.72
CA THR A 60 3.49 -2.40 0.86
C THR A 60 3.43 -3.84 0.35
N GLN A 61 4.57 -4.43 -0.01
CA GLN A 61 4.65 -5.83 -0.42
C GLN A 61 4.27 -6.77 0.72
N ILE A 62 4.81 -6.58 1.93
CA ILE A 62 4.46 -7.39 3.12
C ILE A 62 2.96 -7.31 3.41
N ILE A 63 2.38 -6.11 3.46
CA ILE A 63 0.93 -5.95 3.66
C ILE A 63 0.15 -6.69 2.57
N THR A 64 0.63 -6.66 1.32
CA THR A 64 -0.05 -7.30 0.21
C THR A 64 0.02 -8.83 0.30
N TYR A 65 1.22 -9.41 0.40
CA TYR A 65 1.41 -10.86 0.33
C TYR A 65 1.10 -11.59 1.64
N ASP A 66 1.46 -11.01 2.79
CA ASP A 66 1.34 -11.71 4.08
C ASP A 66 -0.03 -11.47 4.74
N HIS A 67 -0.71 -10.38 4.41
CA HIS A 67 -1.95 -9.99 5.07
C HIS A 67 -3.14 -9.90 4.12
N PHE A 68 -2.99 -9.23 2.98
CA PHE A 68 -4.14 -8.98 2.10
C PHE A 68 -4.49 -10.18 1.23
N LEU A 69 -3.54 -10.77 0.51
CA LEU A 69 -3.80 -11.89 -0.39
C LEU A 69 -4.37 -13.12 0.34
N PRO A 70 -3.91 -13.53 1.54
CA PRO A 70 -4.49 -14.66 2.25
C PRO A 70 -5.96 -14.46 2.60
N ILE A 71 -6.36 -13.23 2.95
CA ILE A 71 -7.77 -12.89 3.23
C ILE A 71 -8.64 -13.01 1.98
N ILE A 72 -8.11 -12.61 0.81
CA ILE A 72 -8.88 -12.57 -0.44
C ILE A 72 -8.91 -13.92 -1.17
N LEU A 73 -7.78 -14.64 -1.19
CA LEU A 73 -7.62 -15.88 -1.97
C LEU A 73 -7.83 -17.14 -1.11
N GLY A 74 -7.65 -17.04 0.21
CA GLY A 74 -7.69 -18.15 1.15
C GLY A 74 -6.38 -18.94 1.21
N GLU A 75 -6.14 -19.55 2.37
CA GLU A 75 -4.89 -20.29 2.69
C GLU A 75 -4.55 -21.39 1.69
N ASN A 76 -5.56 -22.11 1.18
CA ASN A 76 -5.32 -23.19 0.20
C ASN A 76 -4.65 -22.66 -1.07
N TYR A 77 -5.12 -21.52 -1.59
CA TYR A 77 -4.56 -20.92 -2.80
C TYR A 77 -3.18 -20.33 -2.55
N ILE A 78 -2.97 -19.67 -1.40
CA ILE A 78 -1.65 -19.15 -1.00
C ILE A 78 -0.61 -20.28 -0.99
N ASN A 79 -0.95 -21.42 -0.38
CA ASN A 79 -0.05 -22.56 -0.27
C ASN A 79 0.20 -23.27 -1.62
N GLU A 80 -0.87 -23.47 -2.41
CA GLU A 80 -0.76 -24.12 -3.74
C GLU A 80 0.17 -23.36 -4.68
N TYR A 81 0.09 -22.02 -4.68
CA TYR A 81 0.90 -21.16 -5.53
C TYR A 81 2.18 -20.66 -4.84
N GLY A 82 2.46 -21.10 -3.61
CA GLY A 82 3.65 -20.73 -2.86
C GLY A 82 3.81 -19.22 -2.60
N LEU A 83 2.71 -18.49 -2.48
CA LEU A 83 2.71 -17.03 -2.30
C LEU A 83 3.21 -16.58 -0.92
N ASN A 84 3.36 -17.52 0.01
CA ASN A 84 3.91 -17.37 1.35
C ASN A 84 5.35 -17.89 1.50
N ASN A 85 5.97 -18.35 0.41
CA ASN A 85 7.34 -18.84 0.43
C ASN A 85 8.34 -17.73 0.10
N GLU A 86 9.60 -17.93 0.49
CA GLU A 86 10.70 -17.06 0.04
C GLU A 86 10.74 -17.00 -1.48
N THR A 87 10.68 -15.79 -2.03
CA THR A 87 10.72 -15.57 -3.47
C THR A 87 12.16 -15.38 -3.94
N ASN A 88 12.58 -16.17 -4.92
CA ASN A 88 13.84 -15.94 -5.61
C ASN A 88 13.58 -15.11 -6.87
N TYR A 89 14.41 -14.09 -7.09
CA TYR A 89 14.31 -13.30 -8.32
C TYR A 89 14.64 -14.18 -9.54
N ASP A 90 13.72 -14.20 -10.50
CA ASP A 90 13.90 -14.87 -11.78
C ASP A 90 13.69 -13.85 -12.92
N PRO A 91 14.75 -13.49 -13.68
CA PRO A 91 14.66 -12.51 -14.75
C PRO A 91 13.87 -13.02 -15.98
N THR A 92 13.53 -14.31 -16.04
CA THR A 92 12.77 -14.90 -17.15
C THR A 92 11.26 -14.76 -17.00
N ILE A 93 10.79 -14.41 -15.79
CA ILE A 93 9.37 -14.21 -15.51
C ILE A 93 8.91 -12.86 -16.09
N MET A 94 7.78 -12.86 -16.80
CA MET A 94 7.12 -11.64 -17.28
C MET A 94 6.35 -10.98 -16.12
N PRO A 95 6.71 -9.77 -15.65
CA PRO A 95 6.06 -9.11 -14.52
C PRO A 95 4.85 -8.26 -14.95
N ALA A 96 4.43 -8.35 -16.21
CA ALA A 96 3.34 -7.54 -16.74
C ALA A 96 2.00 -7.96 -16.13
N VAL A 97 1.14 -6.99 -15.84
CA VAL A 97 -0.20 -7.25 -15.34
C VAL A 97 -1.07 -7.80 -16.49
N ALA A 98 -1.67 -8.97 -16.28
CA ALA A 98 -2.58 -9.59 -17.24
C ALA A 98 -3.84 -8.72 -17.48
N GLN A 99 -4.38 -8.75 -18.70
CA GLN A 99 -5.54 -7.91 -19.07
C GLN A 99 -6.80 -8.26 -18.28
N GLU A 100 -6.98 -9.54 -17.94
CA GLU A 100 -8.08 -10.07 -17.15
C GLU A 100 -8.07 -9.49 -15.72
N MET A 101 -6.86 -9.24 -15.18
CA MET A 101 -6.69 -8.65 -13.86
C MET A 101 -7.26 -7.23 -13.80
N THR A 102 -6.95 -6.39 -14.79
CA THR A 102 -7.36 -4.98 -14.82
C THR A 102 -8.82 -4.80 -15.27
N SER A 103 -9.29 -5.63 -16.20
CA SER A 103 -10.62 -5.52 -16.79
C SER A 103 -11.73 -6.11 -15.91
N GLY A 104 -11.44 -7.18 -15.16
CA GLY A 104 -12.46 -7.94 -14.43
C GLY A 104 -12.02 -8.40 -13.05
N ALA A 105 -11.00 -9.25 -12.95
CA ALA A 105 -10.75 -10.04 -11.74
C ALA A 105 -10.54 -9.16 -10.50
N PHE A 106 -9.71 -8.11 -10.58
CA PHE A 106 -9.46 -7.25 -9.41
C PHE A 106 -10.64 -6.34 -9.04
N ARG A 107 -11.64 -6.21 -9.92
CA ARG A 107 -12.87 -5.47 -9.63
C ARG A 107 -13.84 -6.24 -8.74
N LEU A 108 -13.59 -7.52 -8.45
CA LEU A 108 -14.34 -8.29 -7.44
C LEU A 108 -14.37 -7.58 -6.08
N LEU A 109 -13.32 -6.81 -5.76
CA LEU A 109 -13.23 -6.01 -4.53
C LEU A 109 -14.25 -4.86 -4.48
N HIS A 110 -14.96 -4.55 -5.56
CA HIS A 110 -16.08 -3.62 -5.47
C HIS A 110 -17.22 -4.16 -4.59
N ASN A 111 -17.30 -5.48 -4.37
CA ASN A 111 -18.31 -6.10 -3.49
C ASN A 111 -18.04 -5.86 -2.00
N ILE A 112 -16.85 -5.40 -1.61
CA ILE A 112 -16.50 -5.11 -0.20
C ILE A 112 -16.56 -3.61 0.13
N ILE A 113 -16.99 -2.77 -0.82
CA ILE A 113 -17.12 -1.33 -0.60
C ILE A 113 -18.35 -1.07 0.30
N PRO A 114 -18.17 -0.43 1.47
CA PRO A 114 -19.29 -0.12 2.34
C PRO A 114 -20.16 1.00 1.76
N ALA A 115 -21.49 0.86 1.87
CA ALA A 115 -22.43 1.89 1.43
C ALA A 115 -22.33 3.21 2.23
N LYS A 116 -21.78 3.16 3.46
CA LYS A 116 -21.63 4.32 4.34
C LYS A 116 -20.31 4.24 5.12
N LEU A 117 -19.58 5.34 5.15
CA LEU A 117 -18.42 5.50 6.02
C LEU A 117 -18.89 5.89 7.43
N LYS A 118 -18.45 5.13 8.44
CA LYS A 118 -18.70 5.44 9.85
C LYS A 118 -17.47 6.14 10.43
N TYR A 119 -17.61 7.41 10.79
CA TYR A 119 -16.56 8.15 11.48
C TYR A 119 -16.69 7.93 12.99
N ILE A 120 -15.60 7.53 13.63
CA ILE A 120 -15.53 7.42 15.09
C ILE A 120 -15.13 8.80 15.63
N LYS A 121 -15.97 9.40 16.48
CA LYS A 121 -15.59 10.60 17.25
C LYS A 121 -14.61 10.17 18.34
N TYR A 122 -13.39 10.73 18.31
CA TYR A 122 -12.33 10.52 19.30
C TYR A 122 -12.82 10.84 20.72
N PHE A 123 -13.12 9.82 21.54
CA PHE A 123 -13.18 10.02 23.00
C PHE A 123 -12.86 8.79 23.87
N ASN A 124 -12.43 7.63 23.34
CA ASN A 124 -12.15 6.45 24.20
C ASN A 124 -11.01 5.52 23.74
N ILE A 125 -10.15 5.91 22.79
CA ILE A 125 -9.10 5.00 22.28
C ILE A 125 -7.85 4.96 23.20
N LEU A 126 -7.69 5.91 24.13
CA LEU A 126 -6.57 5.92 25.10
C LEU A 126 -6.87 5.19 26.42
N LYS A 127 -7.80 4.23 26.43
CA LYS A 127 -8.17 3.43 27.62
C LYS A 127 -7.98 1.91 27.44
N LEU A 128 -7.12 1.49 26.52
CA LEU A 128 -6.64 0.11 26.41
C LEU A 128 -5.13 0.08 26.61
#